data_AF-A0A139DDB3-F1
#
_entry.id   AF-A0A139DDB3-F1
#
_cell.length_a   1.000
_cell.length_b   1.000
_cell.length_c   1.000
_cell.angle_alpha   90.00
_cell.angle_beta   90.00
_cell.angle_gamma   90.00
#
_symmetry.space_group_name_H-M   'P 1'
#
loop_
_entity.id
_entity.type
_entity.pdbx_description
1 polymer ?
#
loop_
_entity_poly.entity_id
_entity_poly.type
_entity_poly.pdbx_seq_one_letter_code
_entity_poly.pdbx_strand_id
1 'polypeptide(L)' 'MIELMADTGIGPVYDLGSGWGGLVIRLAQKYPDRKIVGYEVSLVPWLVSVFFKKILRLGNLEIYKKNFLQA' A
#
# COMPACT_ATOMS: atom_id res chain seq x y z
N MET A 1 -5.21 15.53 -3.35
CA MET A 1 -5.75 14.15 -3.31
C MET A 1 -5.36 13.41 -2.03
N ILE A 2 -4.07 13.24 -1.69
CA ILE A 2 -3.66 12.61 -0.40
C ILE A 2 -4.11 13.42 0.82
N GLU A 3 -4.13 14.75 0.74
CA GLU A 3 -4.54 15.60 1.87
C GLU A 3 -6.00 15.41 2.28
N LEU A 4 -6.89 15.15 1.31
CA LEU A 4 -8.30 14.85 1.56
C LEU A 4 -8.48 13.56 2.36
N MET A 5 -7.47 12.69 2.43
CA MET A 5 -7.55 11.46 3.22
C MET A 5 -7.64 11.74 4.72
N ALA A 6 -7.16 12.90 5.20
CA ALA A 6 -7.29 13.29 6.60
C ALA A 6 -8.76 13.32 7.05
N ASP A 7 -9.66 13.68 6.13
CA ASP A 7 -11.09 13.85 6.41
C ASP A 7 -11.89 12.54 6.24
N THR A 8 -11.23 11.45 5.82
CA THR A 8 -11.87 10.13 5.56
C THR A 8 -11.84 9.17 6.76
N GLY A 9 -11.35 9.63 7.91
CA GLY A 9 -11.21 8.83 9.13
C GLY A 9 -10.05 7.81 9.08
N ILE A 10 -10.14 6.78 9.94
CA ILE A 10 -9.07 5.78 10.16
C ILE A 10 -9.24 4.50 9.34
N GLY A 11 -10.24 4.44 8.45
CA GLY A 11 -10.51 3.27 7.64
C GLY A 11 -9.33 2.87 6.74
N PRO A 12 -9.25 1.58 6.35
CA PRO A 12 -8.21 1.07 5.49
C PRO A 12 -8.23 1.74 4.12
N VAL A 13 -7.05 1.92 3.54
CA VAL A 13 -6.87 2.56 2.22
C VAL A 13 -6.36 1.52 1.23
N TYR A 14 -7.03 1.42 0.09
CA TYR A 14 -6.73 0.43 -0.95
C TYR A 14 -6.14 1.10 -2.19
N ASP A 15 -5.04 0.54 -2.70
CA ASP A 15 -4.42 0.90 -3.97
C ASP A 15 -4.50 -0.29 -4.94
N LEU A 16 -5.35 -0.18 -5.95
CA LEU A 16 -5.73 -1.25 -6.88
C LEU A 16 -4.84 -1.23 -8.14
N GLY A 17 -3.57 -1.56 -7.98
CA GLY A 17 -2.53 -1.39 -9.00
C GLY A 17 -1.33 -0.63 -8.46
N SER A 18 -0.86 -1.03 -7.28
CA SER A 18 0.14 -0.30 -6.49
C SER A 18 1.53 -0.21 -7.13
N GLY A 19 1.79 -0.99 -8.20
CA GLY A 19 3.01 -0.95 -9.00
C GLY A 19 4.25 -1.18 -8.13
N TRP A 20 5.19 -0.24 -8.19
CA TRP A 20 6.44 -0.27 -7.43
C TRP A 20 6.26 0.05 -5.92
N GLY A 21 5.02 0.31 -5.48
CA GLY A 21 4.68 0.60 -4.10
C GLY A 21 4.88 2.06 -3.69
N GLY A 22 5.21 2.96 -4.63
CA GLY A 22 5.57 4.35 -4.31
C GLY A 22 4.49 5.13 -3.56
N LEU A 23 3.21 4.87 -3.83
CA LEU A 23 2.10 5.51 -3.11
C LEU A 23 1.87 4.83 -1.76
N VAL A 24 1.61 3.51 -1.76
CA VAL A 24 1.32 2.75 -0.53
C VAL A 24 2.42 2.83 0.53
N ILE A 25 3.69 2.89 0.13
CA ILE A 25 4.83 3.07 1.05
C ILE A 25 4.77 4.45 1.72
N ARG A 26 4.57 5.52 0.92
CA ARG A 26 4.48 6.89 1.46
C ARG A 26 3.27 7.07 2.36
N LEU A 27 2.13 6.46 2.00
CA LEU A 27 0.92 6.49 2.82
C LEU A 27 1.14 5.76 4.13
N ALA A 28 1.78 4.59 4.11
CA ALA A 28 2.04 3.81 5.32
C ALA A 28 2.98 4.54 6.29
N GLN A 29 3.96 5.28 5.77
CA GLN A 29 4.84 6.14 6.57
C GLN A 29 4.11 7.36 7.13
N LYS A 30 3.28 8.03 6.32
CA LYS A 30 2.58 9.26 6.71
C LYS A 30 1.44 8.99 7.69
N TYR A 31 0.79 7.83 7.59
CA TYR A 31 -0.37 7.46 8.39
C TYR A 31 -0.12 6.12 9.12
N PRO A 32 0.76 6.09 10.14
CA PRO A 32 1.12 4.85 10.84
C PRO A 32 -0.09 4.15 11.50
N ASP A 33 -1.09 4.94 11.90
CA ASP A 33 -2.31 4.42 12.55
C ASP A 33 -3.36 3.87 11.56
N ARG A 34 -3.10 4.00 10.25
CA ARG A 34 -4.01 3.53 9.20
C ARG A 34 -3.45 2.30 8.50
N LYS A 35 -4.33 1.33 8.27
CA LYS A 35 -4.01 0.17 7.44
C LYS A 35 -3.98 0.56 5.96
N ILE A 36 -2.87 0.29 5.29
CA ILE A 36 -2.69 0.53 3.86
C ILE A 36 -2.59 -0.82 3.15
N VAL A 37 -3.33 -0.99 2.06
CA VAL A 37 -3.39 -2.24 1.30
C VAL A 37 -3.11 -1.97 -0.17
N GLY A 38 -2.05 -2.55 -0.70
CA GLY A 38 -1.72 -2.53 -2.13
C GLY A 38 -2.03 -3.87 -2.79
N TYR A 39 -2.69 -3.83 -3.94
CA TYR A 39 -2.79 -4.96 -4.85
C TYR A 39 -1.88 -4.72 -6.04
N GLU A 40 -1.10 -5.72 -6.43
CA GLU A 40 -0.28 -5.67 -7.63
C GLU A 40 -0.23 -7.05 -8.29
N VAL A 41 -0.41 -7.12 -9.60
CA VAL A 41 -0.39 -8.41 -10.32
C VAL A 41 1.02 -8.78 -10.77
N SER A 42 1.83 -7.77 -11.11
CA SER A 42 3.15 -7.93 -11.70
C SER A 42 4.17 -8.39 -10.66
N LEU A 43 4.89 -9.47 -10.96
CA LEU A 43 5.83 -10.08 -10.01
C LEU A 43 6.96 -9.13 -9.58
N VAL A 44 7.60 -8.45 -10.53
CA VAL A 44 8.78 -7.60 -10.22
C VAL A 44 8.39 -6.37 -9.41
N PRO A 45 7.38 -5.56 -9.80
CA PRO A 45 6.92 -4.44 -8.97
C PRO A 45 6.45 -4.86 -7.57
N TRP A 46 5.75 -6.01 -7.47
CA TRP A 46 5.36 -6.59 -6.19
C TRP A 46 6.57 -6.96 -5.31
N LEU A 47 7.60 -7.63 -5.87
CA LEU A 47 8.80 -7.98 -5.12
C LEU A 47 9.54 -6.74 -4.59
N VAL A 48 9.68 -5.72 -5.44
CA VAL A 48 10.34 -4.46 -5.06
C VAL A 48 9.59 -3.76 -3.94
N SER A 49 8.26 -3.68 -4.03
CA SER A 49 7.45 -3.04 -2.99
C SER A 49 7.46 -3.81 -1.66
N VAL A 50 7.45 -5.15 -1.70
CA VAL A 50 7.61 -6.00 -0.50
C VAL A 50 9.00 -5.84 0.13
N PHE A 51 10.05 -5.71 -0.68
CA PHE A 51 11.40 -5.45 -0.19
C PHE A 51 11.48 -4.13 0.58
N PHE A 52 10.96 -3.03 0.02
CA PHE A 52 10.92 -1.74 0.71
C PHE A 52 10.04 -1.77 1.97
N LYS A 53 8.87 -2.43 1.93
CA LYS A 53 8.03 -2.64 3.12
C LYS A 53 8.84 -3.26 4.26
N LYS A 54 9.64 -4.30 3.98
CA LYS A 54 10.45 -4.99 4.99
C LYS A 54 11.58 -4.12 5.52
N ILE A 55 12.32 -3.43 4.65
CA ILE A 55 13.41 -2.53 5.05
C ILE A 55 12.90 -1.40 5.94
N LEU A 56 11.77 -0.80 5.56
CA LEU A 56 11.16 0.32 6.27
C LEU A 56 10.30 -0.13 7.47
N ARG A 57 10.16 -1.45 7.68
CA ARG A 57 9.41 -2.06 8.79
C ARG A 57 7.96 -1.55 8.89
N LEU A 58 7.30 -1.38 7.74
CA LEU A 58 5.95 -0.84 7.66
C LEU A 58 4.92 -1.92 8.04
N GLY A 59 4.62 -2.02 9.33
CA GLY A 59 3.70 -3.02 9.88
C GLY A 59 2.22 -2.79 9.51
N ASN A 60 1.86 -1.54 9.22
CA ASN A 60 0.52 -1.14 8.78
C ASN A 60 0.28 -1.31 7.28
N LEU A 61 1.28 -1.75 6.51
CA LEU A 61 1.20 -1.93 5.06
C LEU A 61 1.04 -3.41 4.69
N GLU A 62 0.02 -3.76 3.93
CA GLU A 62 -0.14 -5.07 3.29
C GLU A 62 0.00 -4.95 1.77
N ILE A 63 0.70 -5.89 1.12
CA ILE A 63 0.90 -5.88 -0.33
C ILE A 63 0.61 -7.29 -0.87
N TYR A 64 -0.46 -7.40 -1.65
CA TYR A 64 -0.93 -8.66 -2.22
C TYR A 64 -0.53 -8.79 -3.68
N LYS A 65 0.07 -9.93 -4.04
CA LYS A 65 0.30 -10.30 -5.44
C LYS A 65 -0.95 -10.93 -6.05
N LYS A 66 -1.96 -10.12 -6.39
CA LYS A 66 -3.26 -10.60 -6.89
C LYS A 66 -3.84 -9.65 -7.93
N ASN A 67 -4.67 -10.20 -8.82
CA ASN A 67 -5.57 -9.40 -9.62
C ASN A 67 -6.68 -8.85 -8.72
N PHE A 68 -6.79 -7.53 -8.58
CA PHE A 68 -7.79 -6.89 -7.74
C PHE A 68 -9.22 -7.12 -8.21
N LEU A 69 -9.45 -7.47 -9.48
CA LEU A 69 -10.78 -7.84 -9.99
C LEU A 69 -11.25 -9.22 -9.51
N GLN A 70 -10.35 -10.01 -8.90
CA GLN A 70 -10.60 -11.38 -8.44
C GLN A 70 -10.21 -11.57 -6.96
N ALA A 71 -9.98 -10.46 -6.23
CA ALA A 71 -9.35 -10.45 -4.92
C ALA A 71 -10.33 -10.58 -3.75
#